data_AF-A0A132TA19-F1
#
_entry.id   AF-A0A132TA19-F1
#
_cell.length_a   1.000
_cell.length_b   1.000
_cell.length_c   1.000
_cell.angle_alpha   90.00
_cell.angle_beta   90.00
_cell.angle_gamma   90.00
#
_symmetry.space_group_name_H-M   'P 1'
#
loop_
_entity.id
_entity.type
_entity.pdbx_description
1 polymer ?
#
loop_
_entity_poly.entity_id
_entity_poly.type
_entity_poly.pdbx_seq_one_letter_code
_entity_poly.pdbx_strand_id
1 'polypeptide(L)'
;MNSSELSFAAWDLVEHCQTWLTPTERNTAFVRLGVGDYNDAMVIALRSATRAGEPLPDQLLSRLTTLQHVYYFDRDLADLLAAAAQP
;
A
#
# COMPACT_ATOMS: atom_id res chain seq x y z
N MET A 1 -16.17 2.48 10.56
CA MET A 1 -14.84 2.91 10.08
C MET A 1 -15.05 3.94 8.98
N ASN A 2 -14.34 5.06 9.03
CA ASN A 2 -14.49 6.18 8.10
C ASN A 2 -13.53 5.99 6.90
N SER A 3 -13.88 6.54 5.73
CA SER A 3 -13.01 6.58 4.54
C SER A 3 -11.60 7.15 4.83
N SER A 4 -11.45 7.89 5.93
CA SER A 4 -10.19 8.48 6.38
C SER A 4 -9.16 7.43 6.81
N GLU A 5 -9.56 6.31 7.43
CA GLU A 5 -8.62 5.27 7.85
C GLU A 5 -7.93 4.58 6.67
N LEU A 6 -8.67 4.31 5.59
CA LEU A 6 -8.09 3.75 4.36
C LEU A 6 -7.11 4.74 3.73
N SER A 7 -7.51 6.02 3.65
CA SER A 7 -6.64 7.09 3.17
C SER A 7 -5.34 7.14 3.95
N PHE A 8 -5.39 7.25 5.28
CA PHE A 8 -4.20 7.32 6.13
C PHE A 8 -3.29 6.11 5.93
N ALA A 9 -3.83 4.89 5.88
CA ALA A 9 -3.02 3.71 5.67
C ALA A 9 -2.36 3.65 4.28
N ALA A 10 -3.05 4.14 3.25
CA ALA A 10 -2.49 4.25 1.91
C ALA A 10 -1.35 5.29 1.84
N TRP A 11 -1.51 6.43 2.50
CA TRP A 11 -0.45 7.45 2.62
C TRP A 11 0.76 6.89 3.38
N ASP A 12 0.56 6.31 4.56
CA ASP A 12 1.64 5.73 5.38
C ASP A 12 2.43 4.66 4.60
N LEU A 13 1.74 3.82 3.82
CA LEU A 13 2.37 2.81 2.99
C LEU A 13 3.23 3.41 1.87
N VAL A 14 2.71 4.39 1.14
CA VAL A 14 3.47 5.04 0.05
C VAL A 14 4.67 5.82 0.60
N GLU A 15 4.52 6.48 1.74
CA GLU A 15 5.62 7.17 2.43
C GLU A 15 6.70 6.18 2.90
N HIS A 16 6.30 5.06 3.49
CA HIS A 16 7.23 4.02 3.89
C HIS A 16 8.02 3.46 2.69
N CYS A 17 7.34 3.18 1.58
CA CYS A 17 7.97 2.65 0.38
C CYS A 17 8.70 3.69 -0.47
N GLN A 18 8.68 4.98 -0.08
CA GLN A 18 9.16 6.09 -0.89
C GLN A 18 10.61 5.90 -1.38
N THR A 19 11.46 5.28 -0.56
CA THR A 19 12.88 5.01 -0.85
C THR A 19 13.09 3.99 -1.97
N TRP A 20 12.13 3.08 -2.19
CA TRP A 20 12.22 2.00 -3.19
C TRP A 20 11.41 2.26 -4.46
N LEU A 21 10.60 3.32 -4.44
CA LEU A 21 9.88 3.81 -5.61
C LEU A 21 10.83 4.51 -6.58
N THR A 22 10.73 4.16 -7.86
CA THR A 22 11.30 4.99 -8.93
C THR A 22 10.60 6.36 -8.98
N PRO A 23 11.22 7.39 -9.59
CA PRO A 23 10.58 8.70 -9.70
C PRO A 23 9.20 8.66 -10.36
N THR A 24 9.01 7.82 -11.38
CA THR A 24 7.74 7.64 -12.08
C THR A 24 6.69 6.97 -11.21
N GLU A 25 7.05 5.88 -10.51
CA GLU A 25 6.15 5.20 -9.58
C GLU A 25 5.74 6.11 -8.43
N ARG A 26 6.70 6.84 -7.86
CA ARG A 26 6.45 7.81 -6.78
C ARG A 26 5.46 8.88 -7.21
N ASN A 27 5.68 9.51 -8.37
CA ASN A 27 4.77 10.52 -8.89
C ASN A 27 3.35 9.93 -9.12
N THR A 28 3.29 8.74 -9.70
CA THR A 28 2.01 8.06 -9.97
C THR A 28 1.27 7.74 -8.67
N ALA A 29 1.96 7.18 -7.66
CA ALA A 29 1.38 6.84 -6.38
C ALA A 29 0.80 8.08 -5.68
N PHE A 30 1.53 9.19 -5.61
CA PHE A 30 1.03 10.42 -4.98
C PHE A 30 -0.16 11.05 -5.73
N VAL A 31 -0.17 10.99 -7.06
CA VAL A 31 -1.35 11.43 -7.84
C VAL A 31 -2.57 10.58 -7.50
N ARG A 32 -2.40 9.25 -7.44
CA ARG A 32 -3.47 8.31 -7.09
C ARG A 32 -4.01 8.54 -5.68
N LEU A 33 -3.13 8.77 -4.70
CA LEU A 33 -3.52 9.14 -3.34
C LEU A 33 -4.34 10.43 -3.30
N GLY A 34 -3.95 11.44 -4.11
CA GLY A 34 -4.64 12.73 -4.16
C GLY A 34 -6.06 12.68 -4.76
N VAL A 35 -6.33 11.73 -5.66
CA VAL A 35 -7.66 11.55 -6.27
C VAL A 35 -8.53 10.49 -5.56
N GLY A 36 -7.98 9.81 -4.55
CA GLY A 36 -8.69 8.77 -3.79
C GLY A 36 -8.61 7.36 -4.39
N ASP A 37 -7.74 7.14 -5.38
CA ASP A 37 -7.47 5.82 -5.97
C ASP A 37 -6.49 5.04 -5.09
N TYR A 38 -6.92 4.71 -3.87
CA TYR A 38 -6.04 4.13 -2.85
C TYR A 38 -5.50 2.75 -3.24
N ASN A 39 -6.31 1.90 -3.90
CA ASN A 39 -5.87 0.57 -4.31
C ASN A 39 -4.65 0.64 -5.25
N ASP A 40 -4.74 1.46 -6.32
CA ASP A 40 -3.63 1.66 -7.26
C ASP A 40 -2.37 2.18 -6.57
N ALA A 41 -2.52 3.16 -5.67
CA ALA A 41 -1.40 3.71 -4.93
C ALA A 41 -0.71 2.66 -4.07
N MET A 42 -1.49 1.83 -3.37
CA MET A 42 -0.99 0.77 -2.51
C MET A 42 -0.33 -0.36 -3.30
N VAL A 43 -0.87 -0.72 -4.48
CA VAL A 43 -0.26 -1.70 -5.39
C VAL A 43 1.12 -1.23 -5.84
N ILE A 44 1.26 0.05 -6.22
CA ILE A 44 2.55 0.62 -6.63
C ILE A 44 3.57 0.52 -5.49
N ALA A 45 3.17 0.90 -4.27
CA ALA A 45 4.01 0.85 -3.09
C ALA A 45 4.45 -0.60 -2.77
N LEU A 46 3.51 -1.53 -2.65
CA LEU A 46 3.80 -2.93 -2.33
C LEU A 46 4.71 -3.59 -3.37
N ARG A 47 4.44 -3.38 -4.67
CA ARG A 47 5.32 -3.90 -5.74
C ARG A 47 6.76 -3.40 -5.58
N SER A 48 6.94 -2.15 -5.16
CA SER A 48 8.27 -1.59 -4.93
C SER A 48 8.98 -2.21 -3.72
N ALA A 49 8.27 -2.44 -2.61
CA ALA A 49 8.80 -3.11 -1.42
C ALA A 49 9.15 -4.58 -1.71
N THR A 50 8.25 -5.31 -2.37
CA THR A 50 8.50 -6.70 -2.80
C THR A 50 9.70 -6.78 -3.75
N ARG A 51 9.84 -5.83 -4.69
CA ARG A 51 11.01 -5.75 -5.58
C ARG A 51 12.31 -5.48 -4.83
N ALA A 52 12.26 -4.68 -3.77
CA ALA A 52 13.41 -4.40 -2.90
C ALA A 52 13.74 -5.57 -1.95
N GLY A 53 12.81 -6.50 -1.75
CA GLY A 53 12.93 -7.57 -0.75
C GLY A 53 12.81 -7.05 0.69
N GLU A 54 12.19 -5.87 0.87
CA GLU A 54 12.10 -5.20 2.16
C GLU A 54 10.73 -5.51 2.80
N PRO A 55 10.70 -6.01 4.05
CA PRO A 55 9.46 -6.32 4.73
C PRO A 55 8.72 -5.05 5.13
N LEU A 56 7.39 -5.13 5.18
CA LEU A 56 6.60 -4.07 5.77
C LEU A 56 6.70 -4.09 7.30
N PRO A 57 6.61 -2.92 7.97
CA PRO A 57 6.49 -2.86 9.41
C PRO A 57 5.25 -3.62 9.89
N ASP A 58 5.39 -4.47 10.92
CA ASP A 58 4.31 -5.31 11.45
C ASP A 58 3.02 -4.52 11.76
N GLN A 59 3.17 -3.30 12.29
CA GLN A 59 2.04 -2.43 12.59
C GLN A 59 1.29 -1.99 11.32
N LEU A 60 2.02 -1.65 10.26
CA LEU A 60 1.44 -1.26 8.99
C LEU A 60 0.78 -2.47 8.32
N LEU A 61 1.46 -3.62 8.31
CA LEU A 61 0.92 -4.86 7.77
C LEU A 61 -0.39 -5.27 8.48
N SER A 62 -0.41 -5.24 9.81
CA SER A 62 -1.60 -5.56 10.62
C SER A 62 -2.76 -4.61 10.33
N ARG A 63 -2.46 -3.31 10.18
CA ARG A 63 -3.47 -2.30 9.83
C ARG A 63 -4.05 -2.55 8.44
N LEU A 64 -3.21 -2.78 7.43
CA LEU A 64 -3.65 -3.09 6.07
C LEU A 64 -4.46 -4.39 6.00
N THR A 65 -4.02 -5.41 6.74
CA THR A 65 -4.71 -6.69 6.88
C THR A 65 -6.09 -6.51 7.51
N THR A 66 -6.26 -5.61 8.47
CA THR A 66 -7.57 -5.28 9.04
C THR A 66 -8.44 -4.53 8.04
N LEU A 67 -7.87 -3.58 7.30
CA LEU A 67 -8.59 -2.78 6.33
C LEU A 67 -9.12 -3.61 5.16
N GLN A 68 -8.41 -4.64 4.71
CA GLN A 68 -8.88 -5.54 3.63
C GLN A 68 -10.19 -6.26 3.96
N HIS A 69 -10.53 -6.41 5.25
CA HIS A 69 -11.78 -7.06 5.69
C HIS A 69 -12.96 -6.08 5.71
N VAL A 70 -12.69 -4.77 5.63
CA VAL A 70 -13.69 -3.69 5.76
C VAL A 70 -13.87 -2.94 4.45
N TYR A 71 -12.81 -2.83 3.65
CA TYR A 71 -12.78 -2.15 2.36
C TYR A 71 -12.50 -3.14 1.24
N TYR A 72 -12.99 -2.80 0.03
CA TYR A 72 -12.67 -3.56 -1.15
C TYR A 72 -11.21 -3.34 -1.55
N PHE A 73 -10.39 -4.38 -1.39
CA PHE A 73 -9.09 -4.49 -2.02
C PHE A 73 -9.27 -5.30 -3.31
N ASP A 74 -8.72 -4.79 -4.40
CA ASP A 74 -8.68 -5.59 -5.62
C ASP A 74 -7.76 -6.81 -5.44
N ARG A 75 -7.87 -7.76 -6.38
CA ARG A 75 -7.11 -9.01 -6.32
C ARG A 75 -5.61 -8.76 -6.30
N ASP A 76 -5.12 -7.83 -7.12
CA ASP A 76 -3.69 -7.53 -7.23
C ASP A 76 -3.15 -7.02 -5.89
N LEU A 77 -3.88 -6.12 -5.23
CA LEU A 77 -3.53 -5.59 -3.92
C LEU A 77 -3.56 -6.67 -2.85
N ALA A 78 -4.61 -7.50 -2.83
CA ALA A 78 -4.74 -8.58 -1.86
C ALA A 78 -3.60 -9.62 -2.00
N ASP A 79 -3.25 -9.99 -3.23
CA ASP A 79 -2.18 -10.95 -3.51
C ASP A 79 -0.81 -10.38 -3.09
N LEU A 80 -0.56 -9.10 -3.36
CA LEU A 80 0.67 -8.42 -2.94
C LEU A 80 0.78 -8.26 -1.43
N LEU A 81 -0.33 -7.94 -0.76
CA LEU A 81 -0.37 -7.84 0.70
C LEU A 81 -0.11 -9.20 1.34
N ALA A 82 -0.69 -10.27 0.79
CA ALA A 82 -0.45 -11.63 1.27
C ALA A 82 1.02 -12.03 1.09
N ALA A 83 1.64 -11.68 -0.05
CA ALA A 83 3.07 -11.91 -0.28
C ALA A 83 3.96 -11.14 0.70
N ALA A 84 3.60 -9.89 1.01
CA ALA A 84 4.32 -9.07 1.99
C ALA A 84 4.14 -9.54 3.45
N ALA A 85 3.14 -10.39 3.72
CA ALA A 85 2.87 -10.97 5.03
C ALA A 85 3.62 -12.30 5.28
N GLN A 86 4.26 -12.87 4.24
CA GLN A 86 5.03 -14.10 4.40
C GLN A 86 6.50 -13.76 4.75
N PRO A 87 7.08 -14.41 5.78
CA PRO A 87 8.46 -14.19 6.20
C PRO A 87 9.50 -14.74 5.21
#